data_AF-A0A535BR55-F1
#
_entry.id   AF-A0A535BR55-F1
#
_cell.length_a   1.000
_cell.length_b   1.000
_cell.length_c   1.000
_cell.angle_alpha   90.00
_cell.angle_beta   90.00
_cell.angle_gamma   90.00
#
_symmetry.space_group_name_H-M   'P 1'
#
loop_
_entity.id
_entity.type
_entity.pdbx_description
1 polymer ?
#
loop_
_entity_poly.entity_id
_entity_poly.type
_entity_poly.pdbx_seq_one_letter_code
_entity_poly.pdbx_strand_id
1 'polypeptide(L)' 'MITKLTIVGIMVRDQEEALRFYTEVLGFEKRTDQEFGPGMRWLTVAPREQKEVEIVL' A
#
# COMPACT_ATOMS: atom_id res chain seq x y z
N MET A 1 18.06 -12.71 13.46
CA MET A 1 18.51 -12.56 12.06
C MET A 1 17.30 -12.04 11.27
N ILE A 2 17.47 -11.06 10.38
CA ILE A 2 16.38 -10.53 9.52
C ILE A 2 16.19 -11.50 8.36
N THR A 3 14.95 -11.86 8.05
CA THR A 3 14.63 -12.93 7.08
C THR A 3 13.98 -12.45 5.79
N LYS A 4 13.30 -11.30 5.81
CA LYS A 4 12.61 -10.75 4.63
C LYS A 4 12.29 -9.26 4.74
N LEU A 5 12.13 -8.64 3.59
CA LEU A 5 11.50 -7.33 3.42
C LEU A 5 10.01 -7.54 3.14
N THR A 6 9.14 -6.86 3.87
CA THR A 6 7.67 -7.06 3.75
C THR A 6 6.92 -5.81 3.31
N ILE A 7 7.50 -4.62 3.52
CA ILE A 7 6.85 -3.34 3.19
C ILE A 7 7.85 -2.42 2.51
N VAL A 8 7.42 -1.80 1.42
CA VAL A 8 8.15 -0.75 0.71
C VAL A 8 7.31 0.53 0.74
N GLY A 9 7.91 1.65 1.15
CA GLY A 9 7.23 2.94 1.17
C GLY A 9 7.40 3.71 -0.14
N ILE A 10 6.29 4.22 -0.68
CA ILE A 10 6.29 5.15 -1.82
C ILE A 10 5.57 6.42 -1.36
N MET A 11 6.27 7.55 -1.40
CA MET A 11 5.67 8.84 -1.03
C MET A 11 4.73 9.31 -2.13
N VAL A 12 3.45 9.45 -1.80
CA VAL A 12 2.43 9.99 -2.70
C VAL A 12 1.93 11.36 -2.24
N ARG A 13 1.34 12.12 -3.16
CA ARG A 13 0.78 13.44 -2.85
C ARG A 13 -0.58 13.36 -2.15
N ASP A 14 -1.41 12.43 -2.62
CA ASP A 14 -2.75 12.16 -2.11
C ASP A 14 -2.96 10.64 -2.12
N GLN A 15 -3.23 10.06 -0.94
CA GLN A 15 -3.35 8.62 -0.79
C GLN A 15 -4.60 8.05 -1.47
N GLU A 16 -5.65 8.84 -1.65
CA GLU A 16 -6.89 8.39 -2.28
C GLU A 16 -6.77 8.37 -3.81
N GLU A 17 -6.09 9.37 -4.39
CA GLU A 17 -5.68 9.36 -5.80
C GLU A 17 -4.73 8.20 -6.10
N ALA A 18 -3.73 8.00 -5.24
CA ALA A 18 -2.81 6.87 -5.38
C ALA A 18 -3.55 5.53 -5.31
N LEU A 19 -4.47 5.36 -4.37
CA LEU A 19 -5.27 4.14 -4.26
C LEU A 19 -5.94 3.79 -5.57
N ARG A 20 -6.68 4.74 -6.17
CA ARG A 20 -7.37 4.53 -7.46
C ARG A 20 -6.38 4.20 -8.57
N PHE A 21 -5.26 4.90 -8.65
CA PHE A 21 -4.24 4.61 -9.66
C PHE A 21 -3.72 3.17 -9.53
N TYR A 22 -3.32 2.75 -8.33
CA TYR A 22 -2.78 1.41 -8.12
C TYR A 22 -3.84 0.31 -8.31
N THR A 23 -5.09 0.52 -7.90
CA THR A 23 -6.13 -0.52 -8.02
C THR A 23 -6.82 -0.55 -9.37
N GLU A 24 -7.20 0.60 -9.93
CA GLU A 24 -8.01 0.69 -11.14
C GLU A 24 -7.17 0.71 -12.41
N VAL A 25 -5.98 1.32 -12.38
CA VAL A 25 -5.09 1.39 -13.55
C VAL A 25 -4.10 0.23 -13.56
N LEU A 26 -3.42 -0.02 -12.43
CA LEU A 26 -2.40 -1.07 -12.34
C LEU A 26 -2.95 -2.44 -11.93
N GLY A 27 -4.21 -2.52 -11.49
CA GLY A 27 -4.86 -3.78 -11.12
C GLY A 27 -4.35 -4.39 -9.81
N PHE A 28 -3.75 -3.59 -8.93
CA PHE A 28 -3.34 -4.04 -7.60
C PHE A 28 -4.57 -4.24 -6.70
N GLU A 29 -4.39 -5.02 -5.65
CA GLU A 29 -5.37 -5.15 -4.59
C GLU A 29 -4.99 -4.28 -3.40
N LYS A 30 -5.99 -3.61 -2.83
CA LYS A 30 -5.90 -2.99 -1.52
C LYS A 30 -5.72 -4.09 -0.47
N ARG A 31 -4.68 -3.98 0.35
CA ARG A 31 -4.37 -4.94 1.43
C ARG A 31 -4.81 -4.39 2.77
N THR A 32 -4.34 -3.20 3.14
CA THR A 32 -4.72 -2.51 4.38
C THR A 32 -5.16 -1.08 4.09
N ASP A 33 -6.15 -0.60 4.82
CA ASP A 33 -6.63 0.78 4.74
C ASP A 33 -7.22 1.19 6.10
N GLN A 34 -6.39 1.78 6.95
CA GLN A 34 -6.74 2.08 8.34
C GLN A 34 -6.14 3.42 8.79
N GLU A 35 -6.83 4.11 9.69
CA GLU A 35 -6.28 5.29 10.35
C GLU A 35 -5.20 4.86 11.36
N PHE A 36 -4.04 5.51 11.31
CA PHE A 36 -2.88 5.24 12.15
C PHE A 36 -2.53 6.49 12.99
N GLY A 37 -3.50 7.00 13.72
CA GLY A 37 -3.37 8.22 14.50
C GLY A 37 -3.82 9.48 13.75
N PRO A 38 -3.84 10.65 14.40
CA PRO A 38 -4.52 11.83 13.88
C PRO A 38 -3.96 12.28 12.53
N GLY A 39 -4.77 12.17 11.48
CA GLY A 39 -4.40 12.58 10.11
C GLY A 39 -3.37 11.67 9.43
N MET A 40 -3.06 10.51 10.00
CA MET A 40 -2.17 9.52 9.41
C MET A 40 -3.01 8.32 8.97
N ARG A 41 -2.86 7.89 7.71
CA ARG A 41 -3.53 6.71 7.16
C ARG A 41 -2.48 5.69 6.73
N TRP A 42 -2.65 4.46 7.19
CA TRP A 42 -1.88 3.32 6.76
C TRP A 42 -2.61 2.63 5.60
N LEU A 43 -2.17 2.93 4.39
CA LEU A 43 -2.74 2.41 3.15
C LEU A 43 -1.71 1.53 2.45
N THR A 44 -2.02 0.25 2.26
CA THR A 44 -1.15 -0.67 1.54
C THR A 44 -1.84 -1.33 0.35
N VAL A 45 -1.08 -1.54 -0.72
CA VAL A 45 -1.50 -2.22 -1.95
C VAL A 45 -0.46 -3.26 -2.38
N ALA A 46 -0.88 -4.29 -3.11
CA ALA A 46 0.03 -5.25 -3.73
C ALA A 46 -0.58 -5.88 -4.99
N PRO A 47 0.22 -6.40 -5.93
CA PRO A 47 -0.29 -7.27 -6.99
C PRO A 47 -1.10 -8.44 -6.42
N ARG A 48 -2.16 -8.86 -7.09
CA ARG A 48 -3.13 -9.86 -6.58
C ARG A 48 -2.45 -11.16 -6.09
N GLU A 49 -1.49 -11.66 -6.85
CA GLU A 49 -0.77 -12.91 -6.56
C GLU A 49 0.41 -12.73 -5.58
N GLN A 50 0.83 -11.49 -5.30
CA GLN A 50 1.91 -11.19 -4.38
C GLN A 50 1.39 -11.15 -2.93
N LYS A 51 1.96 -11.99 -2.06
CA LYS A 51 1.51 -12.19 -0.67
C LYS A 51 2.53 -11.76 0.40
N GLU A 52 3.78 -11.55 0.01
CA GLU A 52 4.89 -11.33 0.96
C GLU A 52 5.29 -9.86 1.07
N VAL A 53 5.22 -9.10 -0.02
CA VAL A 53 5.62 -7.69 -0.08
C VAL A 53 4.42 -6.81 -0.42
N GLU A 54 4.21 -5.78 0.40
CA GLU A 54 3.21 -4.73 0.18
C GLU A 54 3.87 -3.38 -0.03
N ILE A 55 3.19 -2.50 -0.76
CA ILE A 55 3.58 -1.11 -0.93
C ILE A 55 2.70 -0.27 -0.01
N VAL A 56 3.31 0.48 0.91
CA VAL A 56 2.61 1.54 1.63
C VAL A 56 2.66 2.82 0.80
N LEU A 57 1.48 3.42 0.58
CA LEU A 57 1.27 4.63 -0.21
C LEU A 57 1.13 5.85 0.71
#